data_AF-A0A6G1MM42-F1
#
_entry.id   AF-A0A6G1MM42-F1
#
_cell.length_a   1.000
_cell.length_b   1.000
_cell.length_c   1.000
_cell.angle_alpha   90.00
_cell.angle_beta   90.00
_cell.angle_gamma   90.00
#
_symmetry.space_group_name_H-M   'P 1'
#
loop_
_entity.id
_entity.type
_entity.pdbx_description
1 polymer ?
#
loop_
_entity_poly.entity_id
_entity_poly.type
_entity_poly.pdbx_seq_one_letter_code
_entity_poly.pdbx_strand_id
1 'polypeptide(L)'
;MSVIVRNNQKVGILYHSILEYISKPAFLKSKSSVNNVIQGPQSKGIQVLASSNQEEDSISLAGEIMKDAYAKVKADLATSKANKDIRPKDIKSTLSKQWTTVLDPSRTDLILACAAHVKGSAFITADQVFAADFGKEAARRGVRIYVVPASWGGSSTELISMGIGQSI
;
A
#
# COMPACT_ATOMS: atom_id res chain seq x y z
N MET A 1 -16.77 2.95 5.16
CA MET A 1 -17.33 3.34 3.84
C MET A 1 -18.24 4.54 4.09
N SER A 2 -17.71 5.74 3.92
CA SER A 2 -18.41 6.98 4.21
C SER A 2 -18.95 7.52 2.90
N VAL A 3 -20.26 7.39 2.69
CA VAL A 3 -20.97 7.95 1.53
C VAL A 3 -21.55 9.30 1.97
N ILE A 4 -21.14 10.39 1.33
CA ILE A 4 -21.78 11.69 1.55
C ILE A 4 -22.99 11.76 0.63
N VAL A 5 -24.19 11.86 1.22
CA VAL A 5 -25.47 11.98 0.50
C VAL A 5 -26.16 13.26 0.96
N ARG A 6 -26.55 14.14 0.05
CA ARG A 6 -27.61 15.13 0.27
C ARG A 6 -28.42 15.38 -1.03
N ASN A 7 -29.74 15.43 -0.92
CA ASN A 7 -30.78 15.87 -1.88
C ASN A 7 -30.38 16.21 -3.34
N ASN A 8 -30.66 15.31 -4.31
CA ASN A 8 -30.38 15.46 -5.75
C ASN A 8 -28.89 15.65 -6.12
N GLN A 9 -27.96 15.33 -5.22
CA GLN A 9 -26.53 15.60 -5.41
C GLN A 9 -25.75 14.37 -5.88
N LYS A 10 -24.77 14.66 -6.73
CA LYS A 10 -23.68 13.78 -7.16
C LYS A 10 -23.17 12.96 -5.96
N VAL A 11 -23.30 11.63 -6.05
CA VAL A 11 -22.74 10.71 -5.06
C VAL A 11 -21.23 10.66 -5.28
N GLY A 12 -20.46 10.86 -4.21
CA GLY A 12 -19.01 10.82 -4.22
C GLY A 12 -18.46 9.63 -3.44
N ILE A 13 -17.41 8.99 -3.94
CA ILE A 13 -16.56 8.08 -3.14
C ILE A 13 -15.16 8.67 -3.03
N LEU A 14 -14.60 8.69 -1.82
CA LEU A 14 -13.24 9.15 -1.59
C LEU A 14 -12.24 8.07 -2.02
N TYR A 15 -11.10 8.48 -2.59
CA TYR A 15 -10.01 7.57 -2.90
C TYR A 15 -9.51 6.78 -1.69
N HIS A 16 -9.52 7.37 -0.51
CA HIS A 16 -9.21 6.64 0.73
C HIS A 16 -10.14 5.43 0.95
N SER A 17 -11.43 5.56 0.63
CA SER A 17 -12.38 4.44 0.74
C SER A 17 -12.13 3.35 -0.31
N ILE A 18 -11.63 3.73 -1.50
CA ILE A 18 -11.20 2.76 -2.52
C ILE A 18 -9.97 2.01 -2.01
N LEU A 19 -8.99 2.71 -1.43
CA LEU A 19 -7.80 2.12 -0.84
C LEU A 19 -8.15 1.10 0.26
N GLU A 20 -9.04 1.47 1.18
CA GLU A 20 -9.55 0.57 2.22
C GLU A 20 -10.24 -0.67 1.64
N TYR A 21 -10.91 -0.54 0.50
CA TYR A 21 -11.59 -1.64 -0.15
C TYR A 21 -10.60 -2.60 -0.82
N ILE A 22 -9.66 -2.07 -1.60
CA ILE A 22 -8.68 -2.88 -2.34
C ILE A 22 -7.65 -3.54 -1.42
N SER A 23 -7.44 -3.01 -0.21
CA SER A 23 -6.54 -3.62 0.77
C SER A 23 -7.12 -4.87 1.44
N LYS A 24 -8.40 -5.20 1.19
CA LYS A 24 -9.05 -6.37 1.78
C LYS A 24 -8.53 -7.67 1.17
N PRO A 25 -8.30 -8.72 1.98
CA PRO A 25 -7.89 -10.04 1.49
C PRO A 25 -8.76 -10.63 0.37
N ALA A 26 -10.05 -10.31 0.33
CA ALA A 26 -10.94 -10.78 -0.73
C ALA A 26 -10.58 -10.15 -2.09
N PHE A 27 -10.25 -8.85 -2.10
CA PHE A 27 -9.83 -8.16 -3.30
C PHE A 27 -8.43 -8.59 -3.73
N LEU A 28 -7.48 -8.68 -2.80
CA LEU A 28 -6.10 -9.07 -3.08
C LEU A 28 -5.94 -10.50 -3.64
N LYS A 29 -6.93 -11.37 -3.41
CA LYS A 29 -7.00 -12.72 -4.00
C LYS A 29 -7.71 -12.76 -5.35
N SER A 30 -8.43 -11.70 -5.68
CA SER A 30 -9.19 -11.62 -6.93
C SER A 30 -8.27 -11.26 -8.10
N LYS A 31 -8.71 -11.59 -9.32
CA LYS A 31 -8.08 -11.09 -10.55
C LYS A 31 -8.53 -9.66 -10.92
N SER A 32 -9.25 -8.99 -10.02
CA SER A 32 -9.79 -7.65 -10.27
C SER A 32 -8.68 -6.60 -10.27
N SER A 33 -8.73 -5.65 -11.20
CA SER A 33 -7.87 -4.47 -11.19
C SER A 33 -8.46 -3.38 -10.30
N VAL A 34 -7.61 -2.49 -9.79
CA VAL A 34 -8.05 -1.27 -9.09
C VAL A 34 -8.88 -0.39 -10.02
N ASN A 35 -8.49 -0.30 -11.31
CA ASN A 35 -9.25 0.44 -12.32
C ASN A 35 -10.70 -0.03 -12.42
N ASN A 36 -10.98 -1.34 -12.31
CA ASN A 36 -12.36 -1.84 -12.32
C ASN A 36 -13.16 -1.35 -11.10
N VAL A 37 -12.51 -1.18 -9.94
CA VAL A 37 -13.13 -0.65 -8.71
C VAL A 37 -13.46 0.83 -8.85
N ILE A 38 -12.66 1.58 -9.63
CA ILE A 38 -12.85 3.01 -9.89
C ILE A 38 -13.91 3.22 -10.98
N GLN A 39 -13.81 2.48 -12.09
CA GLN A 39 -14.71 2.60 -13.25
C GLN A 39 -16.13 2.10 -12.97
N GLY A 40 -16.29 1.10 -12.09
CA GLY A 40 -17.60 0.54 -11.73
C GLY A 40 -18.56 1.61 -11.16
N PRO A 41 -18.17 2.35 -10.11
CA PRO A 41 -18.93 3.50 -9.62
C PRO A 41 -19.10 4.61 -10.67
N GLN A 42 -18.05 4.96 -11.42
CA GLN A 42 -18.10 6.03 -12.44
C GLN A 42 -19.14 5.76 -13.53
N SER A 43 -19.23 4.52 -14.03
CA SER A 43 -20.24 4.12 -15.02
C SER A 43 -21.68 4.22 -14.51
N LYS A 44 -21.88 4.31 -13.18
CA LYS A 44 -23.17 4.52 -12.53
C LYS A 44 -23.42 5.98 -12.14
N GLY A 45 -22.59 6.91 -12.64
CA GLY A 45 -22.69 8.33 -12.35
C GLY A 45 -22.17 8.72 -10.95
N ILE A 46 -21.45 7.84 -10.25
CA ILE A 46 -20.82 8.13 -8.98
C ILE A 46 -19.45 8.76 -9.25
N GLN A 47 -19.21 9.94 -8.69
CA GLN A 47 -17.92 10.61 -8.82
C GLN A 47 -16.91 10.00 -7.85
N VAL A 48 -15.70 9.73 -8.35
CA VAL A 48 -14.57 9.44 -7.49
C VAL A 48 -13.91 10.77 -7.15
N LEU A 49 -13.98 11.16 -5.88
CA LEU A 49 -13.51 12.44 -5.41
C LEU A 49 -12.01 12.34 -5.13
N ALA A 50 -11.25 13.03 -5.98
CA ALA A 50 -9.83 13.19 -5.87
C ALA A 50 -9.45 14.46 -5.11
N SER A 51 -8.29 14.43 -4.46
CA SER A 51 -7.54 15.66 -4.22
C SER A 51 -6.66 16.02 -5.43
N SER A 52 -6.31 15.05 -6.29
CA SER A 52 -5.67 15.26 -7.61
C SER A 52 -5.81 14.07 -8.56
N ASN A 53 -5.72 14.28 -9.88
CA ASN A 53 -5.72 13.23 -10.91
C ASN A 53 -4.56 12.22 -10.80
N GLN A 54 -3.50 12.55 -10.05
CA GLN A 54 -2.37 11.65 -9.79
C GLN A 54 -2.68 10.58 -8.73
N GLU A 55 -3.81 10.67 -8.02
CA GLU A 55 -4.21 9.67 -7.03
C GLU A 55 -4.65 8.35 -7.65
N GLU A 56 -5.22 8.35 -8.86
CA GLU A 56 -5.65 7.13 -9.55
C GLU A 56 -4.47 6.20 -9.82
N ASP A 57 -3.45 6.72 -10.52
CA ASP A 57 -2.24 5.96 -10.84
C ASP A 57 -1.51 5.50 -9.57
N SER A 58 -1.46 6.36 -8.56
CA SER A 58 -0.82 6.05 -7.28
C SER A 58 -1.54 4.91 -6.54
N ILE A 59 -2.87 4.90 -6.54
CA ILE A 59 -3.67 3.88 -5.85
C ILE A 59 -3.70 2.59 -6.65
N SER A 60 -3.74 2.66 -7.97
CA SER A 60 -3.58 1.49 -8.84
C SER A 60 -2.22 0.84 -8.62
N LEU A 61 -1.15 1.63 -8.59
CA LEU A 61 0.20 1.15 -8.28
C LEU A 61 0.29 0.54 -6.86
N ALA A 62 -0.26 1.23 -5.86
CA ALA A 62 -0.30 0.74 -4.48
C ALA A 62 -1.08 -0.58 -4.36
N GLY A 63 -2.22 -0.69 -5.02
CA GLY A 63 -3.04 -1.92 -5.01
C GLY A 63 -2.31 -3.10 -5.64
N GLU A 64 -1.54 -2.86 -6.70
CA GLU A 64 -0.72 -3.90 -7.32
C GLU A 64 0.46 -4.32 -6.45
N ILE A 65 1.15 -3.36 -5.80
CA ILE A 65 2.18 -3.65 -4.79
C ILE A 65 1.59 -4.44 -3.61
N MET A 66 0.39 -4.07 -3.13
CA MET A 66 -0.31 -4.79 -2.06
C MET A 66 -0.63 -6.23 -2.44
N LYS A 67 -0.98 -6.52 -3.69
CA LYS A 67 -1.22 -7.90 -4.15
C LYS A 67 0.05 -8.74 -4.06
N ASP A 68 1.17 -8.19 -4.51
CA ASP A 68 2.46 -8.87 -4.49
C ASP A 68 2.93 -9.11 -3.04
N ALA A 69 2.82 -8.09 -2.18
CA ALA A 69 3.15 -8.21 -0.76
C ALA A 69 2.22 -9.21 -0.04
N TYR A 70 0.92 -9.20 -0.35
CA TYR A 70 -0.02 -10.18 0.20
C TYR A 70 0.29 -11.61 -0.23
N ALA A 71 0.72 -11.81 -1.48
CA ALA A 71 1.14 -13.11 -1.98
C ALA A 71 2.39 -13.62 -1.24
N LYS A 72 3.35 -12.72 -0.94
CA LYS A 72 4.53 -13.02 -0.11
C LYS A 72 4.14 -13.43 1.30
N VAL A 73 3.32 -12.65 2.02
CA VAL A 73 2.83 -13.01 3.37
C VAL A 73 2.14 -14.38 3.37
N LYS A 74 1.35 -14.67 2.33
CA LYS A 74 0.71 -15.98 2.17
C LYS A 74 1.73 -17.12 1.98
N ALA A 75 2.79 -16.90 1.22
CA ALA A 75 3.85 -17.88 0.99
C ALA A 75 4.69 -18.11 2.27
N ASP A 76 5.00 -17.04 3.00
CA ASP A 76 5.72 -17.11 4.28
C ASP A 76 4.91 -17.90 5.32
N LEU A 77 3.59 -17.67 5.38
CA LEU A 77 2.69 -18.43 6.23
C LEU A 77 2.64 -19.92 5.84
N ALA A 78 2.66 -20.24 4.54
CA ALA A 78 2.67 -21.62 4.06
C ALA A 78 3.96 -22.35 4.47
N THR A 79 5.10 -21.66 4.39
CA THR A 79 6.41 -22.18 4.85
C THR A 79 6.42 -22.35 6.36
N SER A 80 5.90 -21.38 7.12
CA SER A 80 5.80 -21.49 8.57
C SER A 80 4.85 -22.61 9.02
N LYS A 81 3.78 -22.91 8.26
CA LYS A 81 2.90 -24.04 8.52
C LYS A 81 3.60 -25.39 8.30
N ALA A 82 4.50 -25.48 7.32
CA ALA A 82 5.29 -26.70 7.14
C ALA A 82 6.19 -26.96 8.36
N ASN A 83 6.55 -25.91 9.11
CA ASN A 83 7.45 -25.97 10.27
C ASN A 83 6.76 -25.84 11.65
N LYS A 84 5.44 -25.56 11.74
CA LYS A 84 4.68 -25.38 12.99
C LYS A 84 3.21 -25.81 12.87
N ASP A 85 2.59 -26.17 14.00
CA ASP A 85 1.20 -26.65 14.20
C ASP A 85 0.04 -25.69 13.79
N ILE A 86 0.15 -24.99 12.65
CA ILE A 86 -0.95 -24.18 12.13
C ILE A 86 -2.00 -25.12 11.53
N ARG A 87 -3.09 -25.32 12.27
CA ARG A 87 -4.20 -26.15 11.82
C ARG A 87 -4.80 -25.58 10.52
N PRO A 88 -5.19 -26.41 9.54
CA PRO A 88 -5.74 -25.95 8.27
C PRO A 88 -6.91 -24.96 8.41
N LYS A 89 -7.76 -25.16 9.42
CA LYS A 89 -8.93 -24.33 9.71
C LYS A 89 -8.59 -22.89 10.10
N ASP A 90 -7.39 -22.63 10.62
CA ASP A 90 -7.00 -21.33 11.16
C ASP A 90 -6.24 -20.47 10.15
N ILE A 91 -5.79 -21.06 9.02
CA ILE A 91 -4.96 -20.40 8.00
C ILE A 91 -5.57 -19.08 7.52
N LYS A 92 -6.88 -19.07 7.23
CA LYS A 92 -7.55 -17.86 6.72
C LYS A 92 -7.53 -16.72 7.74
N SER A 93 -7.77 -17.05 9.02
CA SER A 93 -7.76 -16.09 10.12
C SER A 93 -6.35 -15.58 10.38
N THR A 94 -5.36 -16.47 10.44
CA THR A 94 -3.95 -16.12 10.63
C THR A 94 -3.41 -15.23 9.51
N LEU A 95 -3.69 -15.59 8.25
CA LEU A 95 -3.28 -14.79 7.10
C LEU A 95 -3.89 -13.39 7.15
N SER A 96 -5.17 -13.27 7.52
CA SER A 96 -5.82 -11.97 7.64
C SER A 96 -5.17 -11.12 8.73
N LYS A 97 -4.87 -11.71 9.89
CA LYS A 97 -4.22 -11.01 11.01
C LYS A 97 -2.81 -10.54 10.63
N GLN A 98 -1.99 -11.41 10.04
CA GLN A 98 -0.64 -11.06 9.60
C GLN A 98 -0.66 -9.96 8.54
N TRP A 99 -1.58 -10.04 7.58
CA TRP A 99 -1.73 -8.99 6.59
C TRP A 99 -2.09 -7.64 7.21
N THR A 100 -3.01 -7.61 8.18
CA THR A 100 -3.35 -6.38 8.90
C THR A 100 -2.15 -5.82 9.65
N THR A 101 -1.34 -6.67 10.28
CA THR A 101 -0.10 -6.24 10.95
C THR A 101 0.92 -5.61 10.01
N VAL A 102 1.04 -6.12 8.78
CA VAL A 102 1.90 -5.55 7.73
C VAL A 102 1.32 -4.23 7.19
N LEU A 103 0.02 -4.23 6.91
CA LEU A 103 -0.63 -3.14 6.19
C LEU A 103 -0.85 -1.90 7.06
N ASP A 104 -1.33 -2.05 8.29
CA ASP A 104 -1.76 -0.92 9.11
C ASP A 104 -0.66 0.13 9.37
N PRO A 105 0.56 -0.23 9.78
CA PRO A 105 1.62 0.76 9.95
C PRO A 105 2.11 1.33 8.61
N SER A 106 2.15 0.49 7.57
CA SER A 106 2.81 0.78 6.29
C SER A 106 1.92 1.48 5.26
N ARG A 107 0.62 1.61 5.51
CA ARG A 107 -0.37 2.04 4.50
C ARG A 107 -0.11 3.43 3.97
N THR A 108 0.17 4.37 4.87
CA THR A 108 0.40 5.77 4.52
C THR A 108 1.68 5.91 3.71
N ASP A 109 2.77 5.27 4.16
CA ASP A 109 4.05 5.28 3.48
C ASP A 109 3.97 4.67 2.08
N LEU A 110 3.23 3.57 1.91
CA LEU A 110 3.02 3.00 0.58
C LEU A 110 2.34 3.98 -0.37
N ILE A 111 1.34 4.71 0.11
CA ILE A 111 0.61 5.69 -0.71
C ILE A 111 1.49 6.88 -1.07
N LEU A 112 2.25 7.39 -0.10
CA LEU A 112 3.20 8.46 -0.33
C LEU A 112 4.31 8.02 -1.30
N ALA A 113 4.79 6.78 -1.19
CA ALA A 113 5.78 6.22 -2.09
C ALA A 113 5.26 6.13 -3.53
N CYS A 114 4.05 5.63 -3.72
CA CYS A 114 3.42 5.57 -5.04
C CYS A 114 3.16 6.97 -5.61
N ALA A 115 2.69 7.91 -4.79
CA ALA A 115 2.47 9.29 -5.19
C ALA A 115 3.77 10.00 -5.59
N ALA A 116 4.86 9.77 -4.85
CA ALA A 116 6.18 10.27 -5.22
C ALA A 116 6.64 9.68 -6.55
N HIS A 117 6.48 8.37 -6.76
CA HIS A 117 6.86 7.71 -8.01
C HIS A 117 6.09 8.25 -9.22
N VAL A 118 4.76 8.41 -9.11
CA VAL A 118 3.92 8.99 -10.19
C VAL A 118 4.34 10.43 -10.51
N LYS A 119 4.87 11.16 -9.52
CA LYS A 119 5.44 12.50 -9.70
C LYS A 119 6.89 12.51 -10.22
N GLY A 120 7.48 11.35 -10.49
CA GLY A 120 8.88 11.23 -10.92
C GLY A 120 9.90 11.43 -9.80
N SER A 121 9.45 11.45 -8.55
CA SER A 121 10.27 11.63 -7.35
C SER A 121 10.60 10.29 -6.68
N ALA A 122 11.56 10.32 -5.76
CA ALA A 122 11.78 9.22 -4.83
C ALA A 122 11.09 9.52 -3.50
N PHE A 123 10.77 8.47 -2.75
CA PHE A 123 10.22 8.56 -1.40
C PHE A 123 11.29 8.26 -0.38
N ILE A 124 11.37 9.06 0.68
CA ILE A 124 12.34 8.90 1.76
C ILE A 124 11.55 8.64 3.04
N THR A 125 11.91 7.59 3.77
CA THR A 125 11.25 7.20 5.01
C THR A 125 12.25 6.69 6.04
N ALA A 126 11.96 6.90 7.32
CA ALA A 126 12.68 6.24 8.42
C ALA A 126 11.97 4.94 8.86
N ASP A 127 10.80 4.63 8.31
CA ASP A 127 10.01 3.45 8.63
C ASP A 127 10.66 2.18 8.06
N GLN A 128 11.38 1.49 8.94
CA GLN A 128 12.02 0.22 8.62
C GLN A 128 11.00 -0.91 8.38
N VAL A 129 9.83 -0.85 9.00
CA VAL A 129 8.78 -1.86 8.87
C VAL A 129 8.19 -1.77 7.47
N PHE A 130 7.81 -0.57 7.03
CA PHE A 130 7.35 -0.33 5.66
C PHE A 130 8.38 -0.81 4.62
N ALA A 131 9.65 -0.45 4.81
CA ALA A 131 10.71 -0.87 3.90
C ALA A 131 10.88 -2.39 3.81
N ALA A 132 10.81 -3.10 4.94
CA ALA A 132 10.91 -4.56 4.98
C ALA A 132 9.71 -5.26 4.32
N ASP A 133 8.52 -4.71 4.56
CA ASP A 133 7.27 -5.31 4.10
C ASP A 133 7.00 -5.06 2.62
N PHE A 134 7.27 -3.84 2.13
CA PHE A 134 6.89 -3.39 0.79
C PHE A 134 8.06 -2.98 -0.11
N GLY A 135 9.25 -2.72 0.42
CA GLY A 135 10.35 -2.12 -0.35
C GLY A 135 10.75 -2.92 -1.59
N LYS A 136 10.85 -4.25 -1.45
CA LYS A 136 11.21 -5.13 -2.57
C LYS A 136 10.12 -5.16 -3.65
N GLU A 137 8.87 -5.26 -3.25
CA GLU A 137 7.70 -5.30 -4.13
C GLU A 137 7.49 -3.96 -4.84
N ALA A 138 7.73 -2.84 -4.15
CA ALA A 138 7.71 -1.50 -4.70
C ALA A 138 8.86 -1.28 -5.71
N ALA A 139 10.09 -1.72 -5.38
CA ALA A 139 11.25 -1.60 -6.26
C ALA A 139 11.09 -2.39 -7.57
N ARG A 140 10.48 -3.59 -7.53
CA ARG A 140 10.12 -4.36 -8.74
C ARG A 140 9.23 -3.59 -9.72
N ARG A 141 8.51 -2.59 -9.24
CA ARG A 141 7.63 -1.72 -10.02
C ARG A 141 8.23 -0.34 -10.29
N GLY A 142 9.51 -0.14 -9.99
CA GLY A 142 10.24 1.10 -10.23
C GLY A 142 10.00 2.19 -9.19
N VAL A 143 9.29 1.90 -8.09
CA VAL A 143 9.12 2.85 -6.99
C VAL A 143 10.45 2.96 -6.24
N ARG A 144 11.02 4.16 -6.22
CA ARG A 144 12.28 4.45 -5.54
C ARG A 144 12.01 4.83 -4.10
N ILE A 145 12.46 3.99 -3.16
CA ILE A 145 12.34 4.20 -1.72
C ILE A 145 13.74 4.27 -1.13
N TYR A 146 14.03 5.34 -0.39
CA TYR A 146 15.25 5.50 0.39
C TYR A 146 14.91 5.39 1.86
N VAL A 147 15.60 4.50 2.55
CA VAL A 147 15.40 4.25 3.97
C VAL A 147 16.48 5.00 4.74
N VAL A 148 16.07 5.94 5.58
CA VAL A 148 16.97 6.67 6.47
C VAL A 148 17.44 5.69 7.57
N PRO A 149 18.75 5.47 7.74
CA PRO A 149 19.26 4.63 8.82
C PRO A 149 18.85 5.17 10.18
N ALA A 150 18.51 4.29 11.13
CA ALA A 150 18.18 4.70 12.49
C ALA A 150 19.31 5.50 13.18
N SER A 151 20.56 5.28 12.76
CA SER A 151 21.74 6.01 13.20
C SER A 151 21.77 7.49 12.77
N TRP A 152 20.94 7.89 11.80
CA TRP A 152 20.84 9.29 11.35
C TRP A 152 19.88 10.12 12.22
N GLY A 153 19.22 9.50 13.21
CA GLY A 153 18.40 10.18 14.22
C GLY A 153 19.22 10.93 15.30
N GLY A 154 20.50 11.23 15.05
CA GLY A 154 21.30 12.15 15.86
C GLY A 154 20.86 13.60 15.67
N SER A 155 21.09 14.46 16.67
CA SER A 155 20.59 15.83 16.73
C SER A 155 20.79 16.62 15.42
N SER A 156 19.81 17.48 15.12
CA SER A 156 19.58 18.29 13.90
C SER A 156 20.72 19.18 13.35
N THR A 157 21.97 18.97 13.77
CA THR A 157 23.15 19.74 13.36
C THR A 157 24.07 19.01 12.36
N GLU A 158 23.93 17.70 12.14
CA GLU A 158 24.86 16.92 11.28
C GLU A 158 24.35 16.63 9.85
N LEU A 159 23.10 17.00 9.52
CA LEU A 159 22.46 16.65 8.24
C LEU A 159 23.01 17.37 6.99
N ILE A 160 23.96 18.30 7.14
CA ILE A 160 24.54 19.05 6.01
C ILE A 160 25.76 18.33 5.38
N SER A 161 26.34 17.32 6.05
CA SER A 161 27.65 16.77 5.65
C SER A 161 27.63 15.44 4.88
N MET A 162 26.52 14.70 4.83
CA MET A 162 26.59 13.28 4.42
C MET A 162 26.01 13.06 3.03
N GLY A 163 26.89 13.24 2.04
CA GLY A 163 26.68 12.94 0.63
C GLY A 163 26.07 11.57 0.39
N ILE A 164 25.04 11.59 -0.44
CA ILE A 164 24.18 10.48 -0.87
C ILE A 164 25.01 9.34 -1.46
N GLY A 165 24.74 8.10 -1.04
CA GLY A 165 25.23 6.91 -1.73
C GLY A 165 24.87 5.60 -1.04
N GLN A 166 23.70 5.03 -1.36
CA GLN A 166 23.59 3.69 -1.94
C GLN A 166 22.11 3.35 -2.19
N SER A 167 21.78 3.07 -3.46
CA SER A 167 20.53 2.45 -3.89
C SER A 167 20.56 0.96 -3.54
N ILE A 168 19.43 0.42 -3.08
CA ILE A 168 19.14 -1.02 -3.08
C ILE A 168 18.31 -1.33 -4.33
#